data_AF-A0A942CJZ8-F1
#
_entry.id   AF-A0A942CJZ8-F1
#
_cell.length_a   1.000
_cell.length_b   1.000
_cell.length_c   1.000
_cell.angle_alpha   90.00
_cell.angle_beta   90.00
_cell.angle_gamma   90.00
#
_symmetry.space_group_name_H-M   'P 1'
#
loop_
_entity.id
_entity.type
_entity.pdbx_description
1 polymer ?
#
loop_
_entity_poly.entity_id
_entity_poly.type
_entity_poly.pdbx_seq_one_letter_code
_entity_poly.pdbx_strand_id
1 'polypeptide(L)'
;MKTLRTFVSALVLVPMLVTPALADKRSDARSEVAFGIDVAQRGLWREAIYRWERALELDPTYAPALNNLAVAYEHEGQLEKARKAYERALEIQPNNAQIRQNYELFKEINDRTATDRDKP
;
A
#
# COMPACT_ATOMS: atom_id res chain seq x y z
N MET A 1 -17.63 48.91 19.70
CA MET A 1 -18.26 47.63 19.26
C MET A 1 -17.42 47.08 18.12
N LYS A 2 -16.74 45.94 18.31
CA LYS A 2 -15.82 45.34 17.33
C LYS A 2 -16.63 44.49 16.35
N THR A 3 -16.58 44.79 15.06
CA THR A 3 -17.19 43.97 14.01
C THR A 3 -16.32 42.74 13.76
N LEU A 4 -16.88 41.57 14.06
CA LEU A 4 -16.27 40.26 13.86
C LEU A 4 -16.30 39.93 12.37
N ARG A 5 -15.13 39.89 11.72
CA ARG A 5 -14.98 39.40 10.35
C ARG A 5 -15.10 37.88 10.36
N THR A 6 -16.22 37.35 9.88
CA THR A 6 -16.40 35.93 9.58
C THR A 6 -15.53 35.57 8.38
N PHE A 7 -14.45 34.82 8.62
CA PHE A 7 -13.72 34.11 7.58
C PHE A 7 -14.56 32.90 7.17
N VAL A 8 -15.21 32.98 6.00
CA VAL A 8 -15.77 31.80 5.34
C VAL A 8 -14.60 31.11 4.64
N SER A 9 -14.01 30.11 5.30
CA SER A 9 -13.05 29.21 4.66
C SER A 9 -13.78 28.40 3.60
N ALA A 10 -13.62 28.78 2.34
CA ALA A 10 -14.06 27.98 1.21
C ALA A 10 -13.19 26.71 1.14
N LEU A 11 -13.72 25.60 1.65
CA LEU A 11 -13.17 24.27 1.39
C LEU A 11 -13.42 23.97 -0.09
N VAL A 12 -12.46 24.26 -0.95
CA VAL A 12 -12.50 23.84 -2.35
C VAL A 12 -12.30 22.33 -2.37
N LEU A 13 -13.40 21.59 -2.35
CA LEU A 13 -13.39 20.17 -2.69
C LEU A 13 -13.08 20.08 -4.18
N VAL A 14 -11.80 19.94 -4.53
CA VAL A 14 -11.42 19.61 -5.91
C VAL A 14 -11.90 18.18 -6.14
N PRO A 15 -12.94 17.94 -6.96
CA PRO A 15 -13.30 16.57 -7.30
C PRO A 15 -12.09 15.96 -8.00
N MET A 16 -11.62 14.82 -7.48
CA MET A 16 -10.52 14.06 -8.06
C MET A 16 -11.02 13.51 -9.41
N LEU A 17 -10.93 14.32 -10.47
CA LEU A 17 -11.30 13.92 -11.83
C LEU A 17 -10.31 12.84 -12.28
N VAL A 18 -10.74 11.58 -12.19
CA VAL A 18 -9.99 10.45 -12.75
C VAL A 18 -10.11 10.55 -14.27
N THR A 19 -9.00 10.80 -14.95
CA THR A 19 -8.97 10.84 -16.41
C THR A 19 -9.09 9.42 -16.98
N PRO A 20 -9.66 9.24 -18.19
CA PRO A 20 -9.79 7.92 -18.82
C PRO A 20 -8.46 7.16 -18.92
N ALA A 21 -7.38 7.86 -19.28
CA ALA A 21 -6.04 7.28 -19.36
C ALA A 21 -5.53 6.72 -18.01
N LEU A 22 -5.92 7.31 -16.87
CA LEU A 22 -5.58 6.77 -15.56
C LEU A 22 -6.48 5.58 -15.20
N ALA A 23 -7.74 5.59 -15.62
CA ALA A 23 -8.65 4.45 -15.42
C ALA A 23 -8.15 3.20 -16.16
N ASP A 24 -7.66 3.36 -17.39
CA ASP A 24 -7.08 2.28 -18.18
C ASP A 24 -5.81 1.73 -17.51
N LYS A 25 -4.86 2.60 -17.13
CA LYS A 25 -3.65 2.19 -16.39
C LYS A 25 -3.94 1.46 -15.08
N ARG A 26 -4.97 1.92 -14.35
CA ARG A 26 -5.41 1.25 -13.12
C ARG A 26 -6.04 -0.12 -13.38
N SER A 27 -6.73 -0.28 -14.51
CA SER A 27 -7.24 -1.58 -14.95
C SER A 27 -6.09 -2.55 -15.26
N ASP A 28 -5.06 -2.08 -15.97
CA ASP A 28 -3.89 -2.91 -16.29
C ASP A 28 -3.11 -3.29 -15.03
N ALA A 29 -2.91 -2.34 -14.10
CA ALA A 29 -2.31 -2.60 -12.80
C ALA A 29 -3.08 -3.64 -11.99
N ARG A 30 -4.42 -3.62 -12.04
CA ARG A 30 -5.26 -4.64 -11.41
C ARG A 30 -5.01 -6.02 -12.00
N SER A 31 -4.90 -6.13 -13.32
CA SER A 31 -4.62 -7.39 -14.00
C SER A 31 -3.26 -7.98 -13.60
N GLU A 32 -2.22 -7.15 -13.55
CA GLU A 32 -0.90 -7.59 -13.05
C GLU A 32 -0.97 -8.05 -11.59
N VAL A 33 -1.74 -7.35 -10.74
CA VAL A 33 -1.96 -7.80 -9.34
C VAL A 33 -2.66 -9.15 -9.26
N ALA A 34 -3.73 -9.34 -10.04
CA ALA A 34 -4.48 -10.60 -10.06
C ALA A 34 -3.60 -11.76 -10.52
N PHE A 35 -2.78 -11.56 -11.56
CA PHE A 35 -1.80 -12.54 -12.01
C PHE A 35 -0.77 -12.83 -10.92
N GLY A 36 -0.22 -11.79 -10.28
CA GLY A 36 0.74 -11.94 -9.18
C GLY A 36 0.18 -12.77 -8.02
N ILE A 37 -1.10 -12.63 -7.70
CA ILE A 37 -1.78 -13.44 -6.68
C ILE A 37 -1.85 -14.92 -7.11
N ASP A 38 -2.25 -15.22 -8.35
CA ASP A 38 -2.31 -16.60 -8.86
C ASP A 38 -0.96 -17.31 -8.77
N VAL A 39 0.11 -16.66 -9.22
CA VAL A 39 1.44 -17.26 -9.20
C VAL A 39 2.01 -17.37 -7.78
N ALA A 40 1.71 -16.42 -6.88
CA ALA A 40 2.07 -16.52 -5.46
C ALA A 40 1.39 -17.75 -4.79
N GLN A 41 0.12 -18.01 -5.08
CA GLN A 41 -0.59 -19.20 -4.58
C GLN A 41 0.05 -20.51 -5.04
N ARG A 42 0.80 -20.48 -6.14
CA ARG A 42 1.57 -21.61 -6.68
C ARG A 42 3.02 -21.65 -6.16
N GLY A 43 3.39 -20.77 -5.23
CA GLY A 43 4.73 -20.66 -4.64
C GLY A 43 5.75 -19.92 -5.51
N LEU A 44 5.33 -19.32 -6.62
CA LEU A 44 6.22 -18.60 -7.55
C LEU A 44 6.41 -17.14 -7.11
N TRP A 45 6.96 -16.96 -5.90
CA TRP A 45 7.07 -15.66 -5.25
C TRP A 45 7.88 -14.61 -6.02
N ARG A 46 8.93 -15.02 -6.73
CA ARG A 46 9.72 -14.08 -7.57
C ARG A 46 8.91 -13.52 -8.73
N GLU A 47 8.07 -14.33 -9.36
CA GLU A 47 7.17 -13.86 -10.42
C GLU A 47 6.08 -12.97 -9.82
N ALA A 48 5.55 -13.32 -8.66
CA ALA A 48 4.55 -12.48 -7.97
C ALA A 48 5.09 -11.07 -7.69
N ILE A 49 6.31 -10.97 -7.16
CA ILE A 49 7.01 -9.70 -6.91
C ILE A 49 7.15 -8.91 -8.22
N TYR A 50 7.66 -9.54 -9.28
CA TYR A 50 7.81 -8.90 -10.58
C TYR A 50 6.47 -8.31 -11.09
N ARG A 51 5.39 -9.06 -10.95
CA ARG A 51 4.04 -8.64 -11.37
C ARG A 51 3.52 -7.46 -10.55
N TRP A 52 3.72 -7.49 -9.24
CA TRP A 52 3.31 -6.38 -8.38
C TRP A 52 4.16 -5.13 -8.56
N GLU A 53 5.46 -5.25 -8.85
CA GLU A 53 6.29 -4.13 -9.30
C GLU A 53 5.77 -3.56 -10.61
N ARG A 54 5.41 -4.42 -11.58
CA ARG A 54 4.89 -3.97 -12.86
C ARG A 54 3.55 -3.24 -12.74
N ALA A 55 2.68 -3.68 -11.83
CA ALA A 55 1.46 -2.96 -11.48
C ALA A 55 1.74 -1.53 -10.98
N LEU A 56 2.82 -1.32 -10.23
CA LEU A 56 3.22 0.01 -9.75
C LEU A 56 3.91 0.87 -10.81
N GLU A 57 4.53 0.28 -11.83
CA GLU A 57 4.98 1.02 -13.00
C GLU A 57 3.79 1.55 -13.83
N LEU A 58 2.67 0.82 -13.85
CA LEU A 58 1.45 1.21 -14.55
C LEU A 58 0.63 2.26 -13.76
N ASP A 59 0.37 1.98 -12.48
CA ASP A 59 -0.29 2.89 -11.54
C ASP A 59 0.51 2.93 -10.22
N PRO A 60 1.39 3.94 -10.02
CA PRO A 60 2.17 4.10 -8.79
C PRO A 60 1.32 4.32 -7.53
N THR A 61 0.01 4.54 -7.69
CA THR A 61 -0.95 4.70 -6.59
C THR A 61 -1.82 3.47 -6.37
N TYR A 62 -1.48 2.32 -6.98
CA TYR A 62 -2.24 1.10 -6.80
C TYR A 62 -1.90 0.39 -5.47
N ALA A 63 -2.51 0.88 -4.38
CA ALA A 63 -2.28 0.40 -3.02
C ALA A 63 -2.33 -1.14 -2.84
N PRO A 64 -3.21 -1.91 -3.53
CA PRO A 64 -3.18 -3.37 -3.44
C PRO A 64 -1.85 -4.01 -3.87
N ALA A 65 -1.15 -3.45 -4.87
CA ALA A 65 0.15 -3.94 -5.29
C ALA A 65 1.22 -3.71 -4.21
N LEU A 66 1.23 -2.53 -3.58
CA LEU A 66 2.12 -2.23 -2.45
C LEU A 66 1.88 -3.16 -1.27
N ASN A 67 0.62 -3.43 -0.92
CA ASN A 67 0.27 -4.37 0.14
C ASN A 67 0.80 -5.78 -0.16
N ASN A 68 0.65 -6.26 -1.39
CA ASN A 68 1.15 -7.58 -1.76
C ASN A 68 2.68 -7.65 -1.78
N LEU A 69 3.36 -6.61 -2.27
CA LEU A 69 4.82 -6.49 -2.17
C LEU A 69 5.29 -6.51 -0.73
N ALA A 70 4.56 -5.83 0.17
CA ALA A 70 4.90 -5.83 1.59
C ALA A 70 4.91 -7.25 2.16
N VAL A 71 3.85 -8.03 1.91
CA VAL A 71 3.74 -9.44 2.29
C VAL A 71 4.87 -10.28 1.66
N ALA A 72 5.21 -10.04 0.39
CA ALA A 72 6.31 -10.72 -0.28
C ALA A 72 7.66 -10.45 0.39
N TYR A 73 7.92 -9.18 0.73
CA TYR A 73 9.13 -8.75 1.41
C TYR A 73 9.21 -9.30 2.83
N GLU A 74 8.09 -9.48 3.53
CA GLU A 74 8.04 -10.23 4.79
C GLU A 74 8.51 -11.67 4.61
N HIS A 75 7.99 -12.38 3.60
CA HIS A 75 8.39 -13.75 3.29
C HIS A 75 9.89 -13.88 2.96
N GLU A 76 10.49 -12.85 2.37
CA GLU A 76 11.93 -12.81 2.07
C GLU A 76 12.79 -12.25 3.21
N GLY A 77 12.19 -11.85 4.34
CA GLY A 77 12.91 -11.25 5.47
C GLY A 77 13.39 -9.82 5.22
N GLN A 78 12.94 -9.17 4.15
CA GLN A 78 13.28 -7.79 3.80
C GLN A 78 12.38 -6.80 4.55
N LEU A 79 12.42 -6.83 5.89
CA LEU A 79 11.47 -6.16 6.78
C LEU A 79 11.36 -4.64 6.55
N GLU A 80 12.48 -3.98 6.29
CA GLU A 80 12.48 -2.54 5.99
C GLU A 80 11.76 -2.19 4.68
N LYS A 81 11.84 -3.07 3.66
CA LYS A 81 11.08 -2.87 2.42
C LYS A 81 9.59 -3.13 2.65
N ALA A 82 9.25 -4.15 3.43
CA ALA A 82 7.86 -4.42 3.81
C ALA A 82 7.22 -3.23 4.53
N ARG A 83 7.91 -2.68 5.54
CA ARG A 83 7.46 -1.48 6.28
C ARG A 83 7.14 -0.32 5.33
N LYS A 84 8.09 0.05 4.46
CA LYS A 84 7.92 1.15 3.50
C LYS A 84 6.75 0.91 2.54
N ALA A 85 6.56 -0.32 2.09
CA ALA A 85 5.46 -0.66 1.20
C ALA A 85 4.09 -0.54 1.90
N TYR A 86 3.96 -1.01 3.15
CA TYR A 86 2.74 -0.82 3.93
C TYR A 86 2.43 0.65 4.21
N GLU A 87 3.43 1.42 4.65
CA GLU A 87 3.28 2.85 4.91
C GLU A 87 2.79 3.58 3.67
N ARG A 88 3.44 3.33 2.52
CA ARG A 88 3.02 3.94 1.26
C ARG A 88 1.60 3.53 0.85
N ALA A 89 1.23 2.26 1.07
CA ALA A 89 -0.12 1.78 0.75
C ALA A 89 -1.19 2.49 1.61
N LEU A 90 -0.90 2.73 2.89
CA LEU A 90 -1.78 3.47 3.82
C LEU A 90 -1.76 4.97 3.58
N GLU A 91 -0.67 5.57 3.09
CA GLU A 91 -0.68 6.97 2.62
C GLU A 91 -1.68 7.16 1.48
N ILE A 92 -1.77 6.19 0.56
CA ILE A 92 -2.66 6.26 -0.60
C ILE A 92 -4.10 5.91 -0.21
N GLN A 93 -4.30 4.88 0.62
CA GLN A 93 -5.62 4.44 1.08
C GLN A 93 -5.67 4.40 2.62
N PRO A 94 -5.76 5.56 3.29
CA PRO A 94 -5.65 5.65 4.75
C PRO A 94 -6.77 4.94 5.50
N ASN A 95 -7.89 4.63 4.84
CA ASN A 95 -9.05 3.96 5.43
C ASN A 95 -9.17 2.48 5.03
N ASN A 96 -8.17 1.90 4.35
CA ASN A 96 -8.22 0.49 3.96
C ASN A 96 -7.96 -0.42 5.18
N ALA A 97 -9.00 -1.09 5.65
CA ALA A 97 -8.95 -1.95 6.82
C ALA A 97 -8.01 -3.16 6.64
N GLN A 98 -7.99 -3.77 5.45
CA GLN A 98 -7.15 -4.93 5.18
C GLN A 98 -5.65 -4.58 5.24
N ILE A 99 -5.26 -3.47 4.60
CA ILE A 99 -3.86 -3.01 4.60
C ILE A 99 -3.44 -2.67 6.03
N ARG A 100 -4.32 -2.01 6.79
CA ARG A 100 -4.06 -1.70 8.20
C ARG A 100 -3.86 -2.98 9.01
N GLN A 101 -4.76 -3.96 8.89
CA GLN A 101 -4.66 -5.24 9.60
C GLN A 101 -3.35 -5.96 9.27
N ASN A 102 -2.96 -6.01 8.00
CA ASN A 102 -1.69 -6.60 7.58
C ASN A 102 -0.48 -5.86 8.20
N TYR A 103 -0.48 -4.52 8.17
CA TYR A 103 0.62 -3.75 8.74
C TYR A 103 0.71 -3.86 10.27
N GLU A 104 -0.42 -3.88 10.97
CA GLU A 104 -0.43 -4.11 12.42
C GLU A 104 0.12 -5.50 12.77
N LEU A 105 -0.27 -6.54 12.02
CA LEU A 105 0.28 -7.89 12.21
C LEU A 105 1.79 -7.94 11.94
N PHE A 106 2.26 -7.30 10.87
CA PHE A 106 3.68 -7.16 10.56
C PHE A 106 4.45 -6.51 11.72
N LYS A 107 3.95 -5.40 12.27
CA LYS A 107 4.59 -4.71 13.40
C LYS A 107 4.63 -5.59 14.64
N GLU A 108 3.50 -6.20 15.01
CA GLU A 108 3.40 -7.07 16.18
C GLU A 108 4.41 -8.23 16.13
N ILE A 109 4.53 -8.89 14.97
CA ILE A 109 5.48 -9.98 14.78
C ILE A 109 6.92 -9.46 14.92
N ASN A 110 7.25 -8.34 14.26
CA ASN A 110 8.63 -7.86 14.22
C ASN A 110 9.08 -7.17 15.51
N ASP A 111 8.21 -6.40 16.17
CA ASP A 111 8.50 -5.73 17.43
C ASP A 111 8.73 -6.73 18.56
N ARG A 112 7.99 -7.86 18.58
CA ARG A 112 8.23 -9.00 19.48
C ARG A 112 9.58 -9.66 19.24
N THR A 113 9.96 -9.88 17.98
CA THR A 113 11.28 -10.46 17.68
C THR A 113 12.43 -9.53 18.02
N ALA A 114 12.24 -8.21 17.98
CA ALA A 114 13.23 -7.24 18.42
C ALA A 114 13.39 -7.27 19.95
N THR A 115 12.27 -7.28 20.69
CA THR A 115 12.31 -7.32 22.17
C THR A 115 12.83 -8.64 22.75
N ASP A 116 12.65 -9.78 22.06
CA ASP A 116 13.21 -11.06 22.49
C ASP A 116 14.71 -11.22 22.16
N ARG A 117 15.25 -10.48 21.19
CA ARG A 117 16.70 -10.48 20.85
C ARG A 117 17.55 -9.64 21.79
N ASP A 118 16.94 -8.69 22.50
CA ASP A 118 17.60 -7.77 23.43
C ASP A 118 17.52 -8.26 24.90
N LYS A 119 16.98 -9.44 25.16
CA LYS A 119 17.01 -10.07 26.49
C LYS A 119 18.38 -10.74 26.71
N PRO A 120 19.07 -10.45 27.85
CA PRO A 120 20.36 -11.04 28.17
C PRO A 120 20.30 -12.54 28.45
#